data_AF-A0A2E9GNT6-F1
#
_entry.id   AF-A0A2E9GNT6-F1
#
_cell.length_a   1.000
_cell.length_b   1.000
_cell.length_c   1.000
_cell.angle_alpha   90.00
_cell.angle_beta   90.00
_cell.angle_gamma   90.00
#
_symmetry.space_group_name_H-M   'P 1'
#
loop_
_entity.id
_entity.type
_entity.pdbx_description
1 polymer ?
#
loop_
_entity_poly.entity_id
_entity_poly.type
_entity_poly.pdbx_seq_one_letter_code
_entity_poly.pdbx_strand_id
1 'polypeptide(L)'
;MPTCDAPNLGDQGVHHDALGSRSQGFGRSASKALDCRYADGAPPSAELIDDIRHSIHEPSVSFPWCRGDLLLIDNLRTGRGRSTYSGARQILAALVAELSRH
;
A
#
# COMPACT_ATOMS: atom_id res chain seq x y z
N MET A 1 11.98 23.18 -5.40
CA MET A 1 11.91 21.77 -5.86
C MET A 1 11.08 21.80 -7.14
N PRO A 2 11.56 21.29 -8.29
CA PRO A 2 10.77 21.34 -9.51
C PRO A 2 9.51 20.48 -9.30
N THR A 3 8.35 21.12 -9.35
CA THR A 3 7.05 20.46 -9.25
C THR A 3 6.77 19.82 -10.59
N CYS A 4 6.70 18.49 -10.63
CA CYS A 4 6.22 17.81 -11.81
C CYS A 4 4.74 18.15 -11.97
N ASP A 5 4.33 18.56 -13.18
CA ASP A 5 2.97 19.03 -13.52
C ASP A 5 1.88 17.93 -13.45
N ALA A 6 2.01 16.96 -12.54
CA ALA A 6 0.94 16.07 -12.16
C ALA A 6 0.15 16.73 -11.01
N PRO A 7 -1.20 16.80 -11.08
CA PRO A 7 -1.96 17.30 -9.96
C PRO A 7 -1.61 16.47 -8.73
N ASN A 8 -1.09 17.15 -7.71
CA ASN A 8 -1.01 16.63 -6.35
C ASN A 8 -2.46 16.35 -5.90
N LEU A 9 -3.00 15.21 -6.31
CA LEU A 9 -4.00 14.50 -5.52
C LEU A 9 -3.22 14.06 -4.29
N GLY A 10 -3.13 15.00 -3.36
CA GLY A 10 -2.35 14.87 -2.15
C GLY A 10 -2.71 13.59 -1.43
N ASP A 11 -1.86 13.30 -0.46
CA ASP A 11 -2.15 12.51 0.71
C ASP A 11 -3.52 12.94 1.31
N GLN A 12 -4.61 12.52 0.68
CA GLN A 12 -5.93 12.44 1.30
C GLN A 12 -5.73 11.31 2.27
N GLY A 13 -5.25 11.68 3.46
CA GLY A 13 -4.91 10.76 4.53
C GLY A 13 -5.94 9.66 4.54
N VAL A 14 -5.48 8.41 4.50
CA VAL A 14 -6.36 7.27 4.72
C VAL A 14 -6.86 7.44 6.14
N HIS A 15 -7.98 8.13 6.30
CA HIS A 15 -8.74 8.12 7.54
C HIS A 15 -9.04 6.65 7.79
N HIS A 16 -8.31 6.05 8.73
CA HIS A 16 -8.78 4.88 9.44
C HIS A 16 -9.98 5.37 10.24
N ASP A 17 -11.13 5.50 9.58
CA ASP A 17 -12.40 5.57 10.28
C ASP A 17 -12.46 4.29 11.11
N ALA A 18 -12.36 4.48 12.43
CA ALA A 18 -12.58 3.45 13.41
C ALA A 18 -13.80 2.63 12.97
N LEU A 19 -13.66 1.31 12.95
CA LEU A 19 -14.73 0.36 12.68
C LEU A 19 -15.78 0.44 13.80
N GLY A 20 -16.51 1.54 13.82
CA GLY A 20 -17.59 1.85 14.72
C GLY A 20 -18.90 1.42 14.09
N SER A 21 -19.45 0.32 14.63
CA SER A 21 -20.88 0.01 14.74
C SER A 21 -21.82 0.81 13.81
N ARG A 22 -22.22 0.20 12.68
CA ARG A 22 -23.52 0.45 12.07
C ARG A 22 -24.19 -0.86 11.66
N SER A 23 -25.42 -0.96 12.12
CA SER A 23 -26.37 -2.07 12.00
C SER A 23 -26.85 -2.29 10.56
N GLN A 24 -27.10 -3.56 10.27
CA GLN A 24 -28.03 -4.15 9.30
C GLN A 24 -27.98 -3.70 7.83
N GLY A 25 -27.75 -4.69 6.97
CA GLY A 25 -28.31 -4.69 5.61
C GLY A 25 -27.32 -4.39 4.49
N PHE A 26 -26.33 -5.25 4.29
CA PHE A 26 -25.83 -5.64 2.97
C PHE A 26 -24.89 -6.83 3.14
N GLY A 27 -25.22 -7.98 2.57
CA GLY A 27 -24.33 -9.15 2.55
C GLY A 27 -23.06 -8.80 1.78
N ARG A 28 -22.02 -8.36 2.48
CA ARG A 28 -20.72 -8.06 1.89
C ARG A 28 -19.84 -9.28 2.08
N SER A 29 -19.65 -10.03 1.00
CA SER A 29 -18.43 -10.79 0.78
C SER A 29 -17.28 -9.79 0.88
N ALA A 30 -16.66 -9.68 2.06
CA ALA A 30 -15.40 -8.96 2.21
C ALA A 30 -14.41 -9.68 1.30
N SER A 31 -14.06 -9.01 0.20
CA SER A 31 -13.32 -9.61 -0.90
C SER A 31 -12.03 -10.23 -0.40
N LYS A 32 -11.67 -11.40 -0.95
CA LYS A 32 -10.43 -12.18 -0.76
C LYS A 32 -9.13 -11.35 -0.60
N ALA A 33 -9.11 -10.09 -1.03
CA ALA A 33 -7.98 -9.17 -0.95
C ALA A 33 -7.48 -8.84 0.47
N LEU A 34 -8.27 -9.10 1.53
CA LEU A 34 -7.87 -8.81 2.92
C LEU A 34 -7.92 -10.04 3.84
N ASP A 35 -8.09 -11.24 3.29
CA ASP A 35 -8.15 -12.44 4.13
C ASP A 35 -6.76 -12.82 4.66
N CYS A 36 -6.65 -12.93 5.98
CA CYS A 36 -5.43 -13.29 6.68
C CYS A 36 -5.80 -14.21 7.85
N ARG A 37 -5.10 -15.34 7.95
CA ARG A 37 -5.32 -16.37 8.97
C ARG A 37 -3.98 -16.88 9.46
N TYR A 38 -3.93 -17.32 10.71
CA TYR A 38 -2.83 -18.13 11.21
C TYR A 38 -2.79 -19.49 10.50
N ALA A 39 -1.69 -20.22 10.66
CA ALA A 39 -1.52 -21.54 10.04
C ALA A 39 -2.58 -22.57 10.45
N ASP A 40 -3.19 -22.39 11.62
CA ASP A 40 -4.29 -23.21 12.14
C ASP A 40 -5.69 -22.76 11.64
N GLY A 41 -5.75 -21.68 10.85
CA GLY A 41 -6.98 -21.11 10.32
C GLY A 41 -7.66 -20.10 11.24
N ALA A 42 -7.15 -19.85 12.45
CA ALA A 42 -7.71 -18.83 13.34
C ALA A 42 -7.49 -17.41 12.78
N PRO A 43 -8.46 -16.48 12.94
CA PRO A 43 -8.24 -15.07 12.62
C PRO A 43 -7.25 -14.41 13.60
N PRO A 44 -6.38 -13.50 13.13
CA PRO A 44 -5.72 -12.54 14.01
C PRO A 44 -6.76 -11.58 14.64
N SER A 45 -6.44 -11.02 15.81
CA SER A 45 -7.27 -9.99 16.43
C SER A 45 -7.25 -8.71 15.59
N ALA A 46 -8.30 -7.90 15.70
CA ALA A 46 -8.37 -6.60 15.01
C ALA A 46 -7.23 -5.67 15.45
N GLU A 47 -6.95 -5.63 16.76
CA GLU A 47 -5.86 -4.84 17.36
C GLU A 47 -4.50 -5.20 16.75
N LEU A 48 -4.18 -6.49 16.61
CA LEU A 48 -2.93 -6.94 15.99
C LEU A 48 -2.82 -6.50 14.52
N ILE A 49 -3.92 -6.61 13.77
CA ILE A 49 -3.94 -6.19 12.37
C ILE A 49 -3.71 -4.67 12.26
N ASP A 50 -4.32 -3.88 13.14
CA ASP A 50 -4.15 -2.43 13.15
C ASP A 50 -2.72 -2.03 13.56
N ASP A 51 -2.11 -2.72 14.52
CA ASP A 51 -0.70 -2.52 14.89
C ASP A 51 0.25 -2.83 13.73
N ILE A 52 0.03 -3.94 13.01
CA ILE A 52 0.82 -4.29 11.82
C ILE A 52 0.69 -3.20 10.76
N ARG A 53 -0.54 -2.74 10.46
CA ARG A 53 -0.76 -1.66 9.50
C ARG A 53 -0.04 -0.38 9.93
N HIS A 54 -0.13 -0.01 11.20
CA HIS A 54 0.54 1.16 11.73
C HIS A 54 2.06 1.08 11.55
N SER A 55 2.67 -0.07 11.85
CA SER A 55 4.11 -0.30 11.69
C SER A 55 4.60 -0.26 10.24
N ILE A 56 3.70 -0.51 9.27
CA ILE A 56 4.00 -0.38 7.84
C ILE A 56 3.82 1.07 7.39
N HIS A 57 2.74 1.72 7.81
CA HIS A 57 2.36 3.04 7.36
C HIS A 57 3.23 4.16 7.95
N GLU A 58 3.58 4.08 9.22
CA GLU A 58 4.36 5.13 9.90
C GLU A 58 5.72 5.41 9.22
N PRO A 59 6.54 4.40 8.88
CA PRO A 59 7.81 4.62 8.19
C PRO A 59 7.69 4.71 6.66
N SER A 60 6.47 4.67 6.10
CA SER A 60 6.27 4.68 4.65
C SER A 60 6.59 6.05 4.05
N VAL A 61 7.33 6.06 2.94
CA VAL A 61 7.64 7.27 2.17
C VAL A 61 6.82 7.28 0.88
N SER A 62 6.10 8.39 0.66
CA SER A 62 5.40 8.68 -0.59
C SER A 62 6.04 9.87 -1.28
N PHE A 63 6.20 9.80 -2.59
CA PHE A 63 6.74 10.87 -3.40
C PHE A 63 6.01 10.95 -4.74
N PRO A 64 5.84 12.16 -5.31
CA PRO A 64 5.23 12.32 -6.62
C PRO A 64 6.15 11.76 -7.70
N TRP A 65 5.59 10.91 -8.56
CA TRP A 65 6.31 10.37 -9.71
C TRP A 65 6.36 11.37 -10.85
N CYS A 66 7.55 11.56 -11.40
CA CYS A 66 7.81 12.38 -12.57
C CYS A 66 8.21 11.50 -13.75
N ARG A 67 7.90 11.97 -14.96
CA ARG A 67 8.33 11.28 -16.17
C ARG A 67 9.86 11.25 -16.20
N GLY A 68 10.43 10.06 -16.30
CA GLY A 68 11.88 9.84 -16.31
C GLY A 68 12.45 9.39 -14.97
N ASP A 69 11.65 9.42 -13.88
CA ASP A 69 12.08 8.89 -12.59
C ASP A 69 12.31 7.38 -12.67
N LEU A 70 13.35 6.93 -11.96
CA LEU A 70 13.68 5.53 -11.76
C LEU A 70 13.80 5.25 -10.26
N LEU A 71 13.05 4.28 -9.77
CA LEU A 71 13.18 3.76 -8.41
C LEU A 71 13.79 2.37 -8.46
N LEU A 72 14.93 2.20 -7.79
CA LEU A 72 15.49 0.89 -7.49
C LEU A 72 15.06 0.49 -6.07
N ILE A 73 14.60 -0.76 -5.92
CA ILE A 73 14.12 -1.30 -4.65
C ILE A 73 14.86 -2.60 -4.36
N ASP A 74 15.36 -2.74 -3.15
CA ASP A 74 15.70 -4.05 -2.57
C ASP A 74 14.40 -4.77 -2.18
N ASN A 75 13.99 -5.74 -3.00
CA ASN A 75 12.74 -6.47 -2.81
C ASN A 75 12.70 -7.32 -1.53
N LEU A 76 13.84 -7.61 -0.90
CA LEU A 76 13.88 -8.39 0.34
C LEU A 76 13.66 -7.51 1.58
N ARG A 77 14.06 -6.24 1.50
CA ARG A 77 14.06 -5.34 2.66
C ARG A 77 12.95 -4.29 2.63
N THR A 78 12.31 -4.10 1.48
CA THR A 78 11.38 -2.99 1.27
C THR A 78 10.01 -3.48 0.84
N GLY A 79 9.01 -3.22 1.68
CA GLY A 79 7.61 -3.28 1.26
C GLY A 79 7.29 -2.16 0.29
N ARG A 80 6.50 -2.45 -0.75
CA ARG A 80 6.10 -1.46 -1.76
C ARG A 80 4.61 -1.58 -2.08
N GLY A 81 3.97 -0.43 -2.22
CA GLY A 81 2.54 -0.31 -2.55
C GLY A 81 2.27 0.83 -3.52
N ARG A 82 0.99 1.14 -3.69
CA ARG A 82 0.54 2.30 -4.46
C ARG A 82 -0.67 2.92 -3.79
N SER A 83 -0.72 4.25 -3.77
CA SER A 83 -1.96 4.98 -3.49
C SER A 83 -2.94 4.86 -4.66
N THR A 84 -4.19 5.16 -4.40
CA THR A 84 -5.20 5.34 -5.45
C THR A 84 -4.78 6.48 -6.39
N TYR A 85 -5.20 6.40 -7.65
CA TYR A 85 -4.91 7.41 -8.66
C TYR A 85 -6.07 7.54 -9.64
N SER A 86 -6.17 8.68 -10.31
CA SER A 86 -7.14 8.94 -11.37
C SER A 86 -6.41 9.35 -12.66
N GLY A 87 -7.09 9.20 -13.80
CA GLY A 87 -6.52 9.53 -15.11
C GLY A 87 -5.47 8.53 -15.63
N ALA A 88 -4.79 8.92 -16.70
CA ALA A 88 -3.76 8.10 -17.34
C ALA A 88 -2.47 8.09 -16.50
N ARG A 89 -2.00 6.89 -16.14
CA ARG A 89 -0.74 6.67 -15.44
C ARG A 89 -0.04 5.45 -16.02
N GLN A 90 1.22 5.58 -16.38
CA GLN A 90 2.06 4.47 -16.84
C GLN A 90 3.30 4.37 -15.96
N ILE A 91 3.48 3.21 -15.33
CA ILE A 91 4.68 2.85 -14.56
C ILE A 91 5.17 1.52 -15.12
N LEU A 92 6.44 1.46 -15.52
CA LEU A 92 7.08 0.22 -15.96
C LEU A 92 7.80 -0.42 -14.77
N ALA A 93 7.82 -1.74 -14.74
CA ALA A 93 8.54 -2.51 -13.72
C ALA A 93 9.37 -3.60 -14.38
N ALA A 94 10.56 -3.83 -13.84
CA ALA A 94 11.41 -4.96 -14.19
C ALA A 94 11.84 -5.64 -12.90
N LEU A 95 11.92 -6.97 -12.94
CA LEU A 95 12.53 -7.76 -11.89
C LEU A 95 13.92 -8.15 -12.35
N VAL A 96 14.89 -7.92 -11.47
CA VAL A 96 16.26 -8.36 -11.71
C VAL A 96 16.54 -9.53 -10.78
N ALA A 97 17.19 -10.56 -11.33
CA ALA A 97 17.85 -11.56 -10.50
C ALA A 97 19.05 -10.92 -9.80
N GLU A 98 19.67 -11.65 -8.89
CA GLU A 98 20.88 -11.23 -8.18
C GLU A 98 21.89 -10.58 -9.14
N LEU A 99 22.25 -9.32 -8.84
CA LEU A 99 23.34 -8.63 -9.53
C LEU A 99 24.64 -9.08 -8.85
N SER A 100 25.11 -10.27 -9.20
CA SER A 100 26.41 -10.77 -8.75
C SER A 100 27.50 -9.82 -9.23
N ARG A 101 28.29 -9.28 -8.30
CA ARG A 101 29.45 -8.43 -8.60
C ARG A 101 30.53 -9.29 -9.27
N HIS A 102 30.96 -8.90 -10.46
CA HIS A 102 32.26 -9.28 -11.00
C HIS A 102 33.35 -8.36 -10.47
#